data_AF-K0HHG5-F1
#
_entry.id   AF-K0HHG5-F1
#
_cell.length_a   1.000
_cell.length_b   1.000
_cell.length_c   1.000
_cell.angle_alpha   90.00
_cell.angle_beta   90.00
_cell.angle_gamma   90.00
#
_symmetry.space_group_name_H-M   'P 1'
#
loop_
_entity.id
_entity.type
_entity.pdbx_description
1 polymer ?
#
loop_
_entity_poly.entity_id
_entity_poly.type
_entity_poly.pdbx_seq_one_letter_code
_entity_poly.pdbx_strand_id
1 'polypeptide(L)'
;TDQAGIWRARRKLAYSALRSFSSLDGKLPQYSCMLEEHICKESEHLIKELQNVMKAEGKFDPFRYIVVSVANVICGMCFGRRYDHHDQELVGLVNLSEDFVQVAGSGNPADFIPAMQYLPNKSMKKFVKLNNRFNNFVQKIVTEHYTTFDKNNIRDITDSLIDHCEDRKLDENSNIQ
;
A
#
# COMPACT_ATOMS: atom_id res chain seq x y z
N THR A 1 1.76 -22.17 8.69
CA THR A 1 2.06 -22.47 7.26
C THR A 1 0.77 -22.28 6.51
N ASP A 2 0.67 -21.27 5.63
CA ASP A 2 -0.55 -21.03 4.88
C ASP A 2 -0.81 -22.24 3.96
N GLN A 3 -2.00 -22.84 4.00
CA GLN A 3 -2.31 -23.97 3.13
C GLN A 3 -2.33 -23.49 1.68
N ALA A 4 -1.82 -24.29 0.74
CA ALA A 4 -1.69 -23.88 -0.67
C ALA A 4 -3.02 -23.37 -1.30
N GLY A 5 -4.16 -23.89 -0.83
CA GLY A 5 -5.49 -23.42 -1.21
C GLY A 5 -5.79 -21.98 -0.76
N ILE A 6 -5.47 -21.62 0.48
CA ILE A 6 -5.69 -20.27 1.03
C ILE A 6 -4.82 -19.24 0.32
N TRP A 7 -3.54 -19.56 0.11
CA TRP A 7 -2.63 -18.69 -0.64
C TRP A 7 -3.12 -18.45 -2.07
N ARG A 8 -3.57 -19.50 -2.77
CA ARG A 8 -4.09 -19.39 -4.13
C ARG A 8 -5.33 -18.49 -4.19
N ALA A 9 -6.25 -18.64 -3.23
CA ALA A 9 -7.44 -17.80 -3.13
C ALA A 9 -7.08 -16.33 -2.91
N ARG A 10 -6.23 -16.04 -1.91
CA ARG A 10 -5.74 -14.67 -1.62
C ARG A 10 -5.03 -14.04 -2.83
N ARG A 11 -4.17 -14.80 -3.51
CA ARG A 11 -3.48 -14.35 -4.71
C ARG A 11 -4.47 -14.02 -5.83
N LYS A 12 -5.49 -14.87 -6.06
CA LYS A 12 -6.51 -14.62 -7.08
C LYS A 12 -7.29 -13.33 -6.77
N LEU A 13 -7.65 -13.11 -5.50
CA LEU A 13 -8.36 -11.90 -5.08
C LEU A 13 -7.53 -10.64 -5.27
N ALA A 14 -6.30 -10.61 -4.76
CA ALA A 14 -5.41 -9.47 -4.93
C ALA A 14 -5.16 -9.15 -6.41
N TYR A 15 -4.93 -10.18 -7.24
CA TYR A 15 -4.74 -10.01 -8.67
C TYR A 15 -6.00 -9.48 -9.37
N SER A 16 -7.17 -10.00 -9.03
CA SER A 16 -8.44 -9.55 -9.61
C SER A 16 -8.71 -8.09 -9.27
N ALA A 17 -8.50 -7.69 -8.02
CA ALA A 17 -8.65 -6.31 -7.58
C ALA A 17 -7.66 -5.39 -8.33
N LEU A 18 -6.36 -5.71 -8.32
CA LEU A 18 -5.35 -4.92 -9.04
C LEU A 18 -5.65 -4.80 -10.55
N ARG A 19 -6.08 -5.89 -11.18
CA ARG A 19 -6.40 -5.91 -12.61
C ARG A 19 -7.61 -5.04 -12.92
N SER A 20 -8.64 -5.08 -12.07
CA SER A 20 -9.81 -4.21 -12.21
C SER A 20 -9.37 -2.74 -12.30
N PHE A 21 -8.54 -2.25 -11.39
CA PHE A 21 -8.09 -0.84 -11.42
C PHE A 21 -7.12 -0.50 -12.56
N SER A 22 -6.45 -1.48 -13.16
CA SER A 22 -5.66 -1.26 -14.38
C SER A 22 -6.50 -1.24 -15.67
N SER A 23 -7.76 -1.67 -15.59
CA SER A 23 -8.66 -1.79 -16.75
C SER A 23 -9.97 -1.01 -16.61
N LEU A 24 -10.27 -0.49 -15.40
CA LEU A 24 -11.37 0.42 -15.14
C LEU A 24 -11.07 1.76 -15.81
N ASP A 25 -12.08 2.28 -16.51
CA ASP A 25 -12.03 3.59 -17.14
C ASP A 25 -11.63 4.66 -16.11
N GLY A 26 -10.82 5.62 -16.55
CA GLY A 26 -10.49 6.78 -15.72
C GLY A 26 -11.76 7.54 -15.35
N LYS A 27 -11.76 8.23 -14.21
CA LYS A 27 -12.90 9.09 -13.81
C LYS A 27 -13.13 10.22 -14.80
N LEU A 28 -12.06 10.61 -15.50
CA LEU A 28 -12.07 11.65 -16.52
C LEU A 28 -11.82 11.04 -17.90
N PRO A 29 -12.53 11.51 -18.95
CA PRO A 29 -12.50 10.91 -20.29
C PRO A 29 -11.16 11.03 -21.01
N GLN A 30 -10.23 11.85 -20.52
CA GLN A 30 -8.88 11.96 -21.08
C GLN A 30 -7.94 10.82 -20.67
N TYR A 31 -8.28 10.01 -19.66
CA TYR A 31 -7.44 8.92 -19.19
C TYR A 31 -8.01 7.57 -19.63
N SER A 32 -7.16 6.70 -20.16
CA SER A 32 -7.50 5.35 -20.61
C SER A 32 -7.87 4.42 -19.46
N CYS A 33 -7.31 4.64 -18.27
CA CYS A 33 -7.61 3.85 -17.09
C CYS A 33 -7.29 4.63 -15.80
N MET A 34 -7.81 4.17 -14.67
CA MET A 34 -7.52 4.76 -13.35
C MET A 34 -6.01 4.79 -13.04
N LEU A 35 -5.25 3.77 -13.45
CA LEU A 35 -3.80 3.75 -13.26
C LEU A 35 -3.11 4.92 -13.98
N GLU A 36 -3.48 5.19 -15.23
CA GLU A 36 -2.96 6.33 -15.98
C GLU A 36 -3.34 7.65 -15.30
N GLU A 37 -4.58 7.78 -14.86
CA GLU A 37 -5.04 8.97 -14.14
C GLU A 37 -4.18 9.26 -12.90
N HIS A 38 -3.89 8.25 -12.07
CA HIS A 38 -3.05 8.40 -10.90
C HIS A 38 -1.59 8.72 -11.26
N ILE A 39 -1.02 8.05 -12.26
CA ILE A 39 0.37 8.30 -12.70
C ILE A 39 0.51 9.72 -13.26
N CYS A 40 -0.40 10.15 -14.14
CA CYS A 40 -0.37 11.48 -14.73
C CYS A 40 -0.48 12.56 -13.66
N LYS A 41 -1.46 12.44 -12.75
CA LYS A 41 -1.64 13.40 -11.64
C LYS A 41 -0.40 13.45 -10.75
N GLU A 42 0.15 12.32 -10.32
CA GLU A 42 1.35 12.32 -9.47
C GLU A 42 2.59 12.82 -10.20
N SER A 43 2.69 12.61 -11.51
CA SER A 43 3.79 13.15 -12.33
C SER A 43 3.76 14.67 -12.39
N GLU A 44 2.57 15.27 -12.55
CA GLU A 44 2.42 16.72 -12.52
C GLU A 44 2.79 17.31 -11.15
N HIS A 45 2.38 16.64 -10.05
CA HIS A 45 2.77 17.06 -8.71
C HIS A 45 4.27 16.93 -8.49
N LEU A 46 4.87 15.83 -8.92
CA LEU A 46 6.32 15.62 -8.84
C LEU A 46 7.08 16.73 -9.56
N ILE A 47 6.70 17.07 -10.80
CA ILE A 47 7.36 18.14 -11.56
C ILE A 47 7.27 19.48 -10.83
N LYS A 48 6.10 19.82 -10.28
CA LYS A 48 5.91 21.05 -9.49
C LYS A 48 6.81 21.08 -8.25
N GLU A 49 6.85 19.98 -7.50
CA GLU A 49 7.71 19.89 -6.32
C GLU A 49 9.20 19.99 -6.67
N LEU A 50 9.65 19.29 -7.72
CA LEU A 50 11.02 19.40 -8.18
C LEU A 50 11.40 20.82 -8.62
N GLN A 51 10.49 21.53 -9.30
CA GLN A 51 10.70 22.92 -9.67
C GLN A 51 10.79 23.84 -8.44
N ASN A 52 9.96 23.61 -7.43
CA ASN A 52 9.96 24.39 -6.19
C ASN A 52 11.28 24.21 -5.43
N VAL A 53 11.73 22.97 -5.27
CA VAL A 53 12.97 22.66 -4.55
C VAL A 53 14.20 23.14 -5.33
N MET A 54 14.19 23.05 -6.67
CA MET A 54 15.26 23.64 -7.49
C MET A 54 15.34 25.16 -7.35
N LYS A 55 14.21 25.86 -7.25
CA LYS A 55 14.20 27.32 -7.03
C LYS A 55 14.69 27.69 -5.62
N ALA A 56 14.37 26.88 -4.62
CA ALA A 56 14.72 27.17 -3.23
C ALA A 56 16.18 26.81 -2.88
N GLU A 57 16.64 25.62 -3.28
CA GLU A 57 17.92 25.05 -2.83
C GLU A 57 18.94 24.85 -3.97
N GLY A 58 18.51 24.91 -5.23
CA GLY A 58 19.36 24.66 -6.40
C GLY A 58 19.81 23.21 -6.58
N LYS A 59 19.38 22.30 -5.70
CA LYS A 59 19.68 20.87 -5.73
C LYS A 59 18.61 20.09 -4.99
N PHE A 60 18.48 18.80 -5.30
CA PHE A 60 17.62 17.88 -4.56
C PHE A 60 18.11 16.43 -4.73
N ASP A 61 17.68 15.55 -3.83
CA ASP A 61 17.81 14.10 -4.00
C ASP A 61 16.58 13.54 -4.72
N PRO A 62 16.70 13.03 -5.97
CA PRO A 62 15.56 12.52 -6.73
C PRO A 62 14.85 11.35 -6.04
N PHE A 63 15.59 10.51 -5.30
CA PHE A 63 15.04 9.30 -4.69
C PHE A 63 13.92 9.65 -3.73
N ARG A 64 14.13 10.65 -2.87
CA ARG A 64 13.15 11.13 -1.88
C ARG A 64 11.81 11.51 -2.51
N TYR A 65 11.80 12.21 -3.65
CA TYR A 65 10.55 12.69 -4.26
C TYR A 65 9.88 11.62 -5.11
N ILE A 66 10.67 10.82 -5.83
CA ILE A 66 10.16 9.72 -6.66
C ILE A 66 9.48 8.67 -5.78
N VAL A 67 10.11 8.29 -4.67
CA VAL A 67 9.58 7.22 -3.82
C VAL A 67 8.23 7.62 -3.19
N VAL A 68 8.05 8.90 -2.83
CA VAL A 68 6.77 9.41 -2.33
C VAL A 68 5.71 9.46 -3.43
N SER A 69 6.06 9.91 -4.64
CA SER A 69 5.15 9.89 -5.79
C SER A 69 4.69 8.48 -6.14
N VAL A 70 5.59 7.50 -6.16
CA VAL A 70 5.23 6.08 -6.39
C VAL A 70 4.34 5.55 -5.27
N ALA A 71 4.66 5.88 -4.01
CA ALA A 71 3.83 5.50 -2.88
C ALA A 71 2.43 6.11 -2.96
N ASN A 72 2.30 7.36 -3.43
CA ASN A 72 1.02 8.02 -3.65
C ASN A 72 0.19 7.36 -4.77
N VAL A 73 0.82 6.90 -5.86
CA VAL A 73 0.10 6.14 -6.91
C VAL A 73 -0.52 4.87 -6.29
N ILE A 74 0.28 4.10 -5.56
CA ILE A 74 -0.21 2.87 -4.91
C ILE A 74 -1.23 3.18 -3.80
N CYS A 75 -1.04 4.22 -3.00
CA CYS A 75 -2.01 4.63 -1.99
C CYS A 75 -3.33 5.11 -2.61
N GLY A 76 -3.26 5.79 -3.75
CA GLY A 76 -4.43 6.20 -4.52
C GLY A 76 -5.22 4.98 -5.00
N MET A 77 -4.54 3.97 -5.52
CA MET A 77 -5.17 2.73 -5.97
C MET A 77 -5.71 1.85 -4.83
N CYS A 78 -4.95 1.74 -3.74
CA CYS A 78 -5.27 0.83 -2.65
C CYS A 78 -6.28 1.40 -1.66
N PHE A 79 -6.21 2.70 -1.40
CA PHE A 79 -6.85 3.36 -0.25
C PHE A 79 -7.62 4.63 -0.64
N GLY A 80 -7.70 4.96 -1.94
CA GLY A 80 -8.34 6.17 -2.41
C GLY A 80 -7.72 7.47 -1.88
N ARG A 81 -6.45 7.41 -1.42
CA ARG A 81 -5.80 8.51 -0.69
C ARG A 81 -4.47 8.93 -1.32
N ARG A 82 -4.22 10.24 -1.24
CA ARG A 82 -2.96 10.87 -1.56
C ARG A 82 -2.42 11.58 -0.32
N TYR A 83 -1.11 11.50 -0.11
CA TYR A 83 -0.41 12.23 0.93
C TYR A 83 0.45 13.35 0.33
N ASP A 84 0.71 14.38 1.12
CA ASP A 84 1.64 15.42 0.72
C ASP A 84 3.08 14.88 0.64
N HIS A 85 3.91 15.48 -0.21
CA HIS A 85 5.34 15.09 -0.32
C HIS A 85 6.13 15.31 0.97
N HIS A 86 5.61 16.12 1.90
CA HIS A 86 6.18 16.40 3.21
C HIS A 86 5.43 15.70 4.35
N ASP A 87 4.44 14.85 4.04
CA ASP A 87 3.68 14.12 5.05
C ASP A 87 4.59 13.15 5.82
N GLN A 88 4.70 13.37 7.13
CA GLN A 88 5.60 12.59 7.98
C GLN A 88 5.13 11.15 8.22
N GLU A 89 3.83 10.87 8.04
CA GLU A 89 3.27 9.54 8.18
C GLU A 89 3.74 8.66 7.02
N LEU A 90 3.51 9.12 5.77
CA LEU A 90 3.92 8.40 4.55
C LEU A 90 5.44 8.40 4.36
N VAL A 91 6.10 9.56 4.48
CA VAL A 91 7.57 9.66 4.32
C VAL A 91 8.28 8.77 5.35
N GLY A 92 7.79 8.73 6.59
CA GLY A 92 8.35 7.86 7.61
C GLY A 92 8.16 6.37 7.29
N LEU A 93 7.07 6.00 6.63
CA LEU A 93 6.80 4.61 6.23
C LEU A 93 7.68 4.18 5.05
N VAL A 94 7.79 5.04 4.04
CA VAL A 94 8.53 4.77 2.82
C VAL A 94 10.04 4.76 3.05
N ASN A 95 10.57 5.71 3.84
CA ASN A 95 12.00 5.74 4.17
C ASN A 95 12.43 4.52 5.02
N LEU A 96 11.53 3.97 5.83
CA LEU A 96 11.82 2.76 6.60
C LEU A 96 11.71 1.47 5.76
N SER A 97 11.12 1.51 4.56
CA SER A 97 11.04 0.34 3.68
C SER A 97 12.40 -0.18 3.22
N GLU A 98 13.43 0.68 3.17
CA GLU A 98 14.80 0.27 2.87
C GLU A 98 15.36 -0.66 3.97
N ASP A 99 15.12 -0.33 5.25
CA ASP A 99 15.45 -1.18 6.40
C ASP A 99 14.71 -2.54 6.33
N PHE A 100 13.47 -2.55 5.79
CA PHE A 100 12.71 -3.78 5.56
C PHE A 100 13.39 -4.69 4.54
N VAL A 101 13.77 -4.15 3.37
CA VAL A 101 14.44 -4.92 2.32
C VAL A 101 15.76 -5.49 2.81
N GLN A 102 16.51 -4.73 3.62
CA GLN A 102 17.77 -5.19 4.18
C GLN A 102 17.59 -6.38 5.12
N VAL A 103 16.61 -6.31 6.04
CA VAL A 103 16.37 -7.37 7.04
C VAL A 103 15.68 -8.60 6.44
N ALA A 104 14.78 -8.41 5.48
CA ALA A 104 14.01 -9.51 4.87
C ALA A 104 14.74 -10.16 3.67
N GLY A 105 15.59 -9.42 2.95
CA GLY A 105 16.27 -9.87 1.75
C GLY A 105 17.63 -10.52 2.00
N SER A 106 18.34 -10.11 3.05
CA SER A 106 19.56 -10.80 3.49
C SER A 106 19.15 -11.83 4.53
N GLY A 107 19.24 -13.13 4.21
CA GLY A 107 18.81 -14.22 5.08
C GLY A 107 19.28 -13.99 6.51
N ASN A 108 18.35 -13.61 7.39
CA ASN A 108 18.71 -13.11 8.69
C ASN A 108 19.28 -14.29 9.46
N PRO A 109 20.47 -14.18 10.07
CA PRO A 109 21.02 -15.29 10.84
C PRO A 109 20.03 -15.80 11.92
N ALA A 110 19.13 -14.96 12.43
CA ALA A 110 18.05 -15.33 13.35
C ALA A 110 16.97 -16.27 12.75
N ASP A 111 16.89 -16.37 11.43
CA ASP A 111 16.00 -17.30 10.70
C ASP A 111 16.58 -18.72 10.67
N PHE A 112 17.91 -18.86 10.78
CA PHE A 112 18.62 -20.14 10.70
C PHE A 112 19.15 -20.65 12.05
N ILE A 113 19.40 -19.74 12.99
CA ILE A 113 19.93 -20.07 14.33
C ILE A 113 18.96 -19.55 15.40
N PRO A 114 18.07 -20.43 15.94
CA PRO A 114 17.02 -20.04 16.88
C PRO A 114 17.53 -19.30 18.13
N ALA A 115 18.74 -19.61 18.59
CA ALA A 115 19.34 -18.96 19.76
C ALA A 115 19.54 -17.43 19.57
N MET A 116 19.72 -16.96 18.33
CA MET A 116 19.94 -15.54 18.05
C MET A 116 18.66 -14.71 18.05
N GLN A 117 17.49 -15.34 18.13
CA GLN A 117 16.22 -14.64 18.35
C GLN A 117 16.14 -14.02 19.74
N TYR A 118 16.85 -14.60 20.72
CA TYR A 118 16.91 -14.12 22.10
C TYR A 118 17.98 -13.04 22.32
N LEU A 119 18.92 -12.89 21.38
CA LEU A 119 19.95 -11.85 21.45
C LEU A 119 19.37 -10.50 21.02
N PRO A 120 19.82 -9.38 21.63
CA PRO A 120 19.35 -8.06 21.29
C PRO A 120 19.81 -7.64 19.88
N ASN A 121 19.00 -7.95 18.87
CA ASN A 121 19.23 -7.55 17.49
C ASN A 121 18.54 -6.20 17.21
N LYS A 122 19.34 -5.14 17.02
CA LYS A 122 18.84 -3.78 16.74
C LYS A 122 18.06 -3.70 15.42
N SER A 123 18.52 -4.42 14.39
CA SER A 123 17.86 -4.47 13.08
C SER A 123 16.50 -5.15 13.17
N MET A 124 16.39 -6.25 13.91
CA MET A 124 15.09 -6.89 14.17
C MET A 124 14.14 -6.02 14.98
N LYS A 125 14.64 -5.29 15.98
CA LYS A 125 13.81 -4.34 16.74
C LYS A 125 13.27 -3.23 15.85
N LYS A 126 14.08 -2.69 14.92
CA LYS A 126 13.64 -1.72 13.92
C LYS A 126 12.59 -2.32 12.98
N PHE A 127 12.84 -3.52 12.47
CA PHE A 127 11.93 -4.24 11.59
C PHE A 127 10.56 -4.47 12.23
N VAL A 128 10.51 -4.94 13.48
CA VAL A 128 9.25 -5.14 14.21
C VAL A 128 8.52 -3.81 14.42
N LYS A 129 9.23 -2.74 14.80
CA LYS A 129 8.62 -1.41 14.94
C LYS A 129 8.04 -0.89 13.63
N LEU A 130 8.74 -1.11 12.51
CA LEU A 130 8.27 -0.74 11.18
C LEU A 130 7.00 -1.51 10.80
N ASN A 131 7.00 -2.83 10.95
CA ASN A 131 5.82 -3.65 10.67
C ASN A 131 4.62 -3.23 11.52
N ASN A 132 4.84 -2.93 12.81
CA ASN A 132 3.77 -2.42 13.68
C ASN A 132 3.24 -1.06 13.20
N ARG A 133 4.11 -0.14 12.79
CA ARG A 133 3.70 1.16 12.24
C ARG A 133 2.91 1.00 10.94
N PHE A 134 3.38 0.13 10.03
CA PHE A 134 2.69 -0.18 8.78
C PHE A 134 1.31 -0.81 9.03
N ASN A 135 1.24 -1.80 9.91
CA ASN A 135 -0.02 -2.45 10.27
C ASN A 135 -1.01 -1.48 10.89
N ASN A 136 -0.56 -0.61 11.80
CA ASN A 136 -1.43 0.42 12.39
C ASN A 136 -1.95 1.40 11.34
N PHE A 137 -1.10 1.81 10.40
CA PHE A 137 -1.48 2.68 9.28
C PHE A 137 -2.55 2.03 8.41
N VAL A 138 -2.33 0.79 7.96
CA VAL A 138 -3.32 0.04 7.16
C VAL A 138 -4.60 -0.19 7.95
N GLN A 139 -4.51 -0.58 9.22
CA GLN A 139 -5.68 -0.84 10.07
C GLN A 139 -6.57 0.40 10.22
N LYS A 140 -5.96 1.57 10.42
CA LYS A 140 -6.68 2.85 10.51
C LYS A 140 -7.45 3.12 9.21
N ILE A 141 -6.78 3.02 8.07
CA ILE A 141 -7.37 3.26 6.75
C ILE A 141 -8.52 2.28 6.49
N VAL A 142 -8.30 0.97 6.71
CA VAL A 142 -9.31 -0.06 6.50
C VAL A 142 -10.53 0.19 7.40
N THR A 143 -10.33 0.58 8.65
CA THR A 143 -11.43 0.91 9.58
C THR A 143 -12.26 2.08 9.04
N GLU A 144 -11.61 3.13 8.54
CA GLU A 144 -12.28 4.28 7.92
C GLU A 144 -13.04 3.88 6.63
N HIS A 145 -12.52 2.95 5.84
CA HIS A 145 -13.22 2.40 4.68
C HIS A 145 -14.48 1.65 5.09
N TYR A 146 -14.41 0.77 6.10
CA TYR A 146 -15.60 0.09 6.65
C TYR A 146 -16.68 1.07 7.12
N THR A 147 -16.32 2.20 7.73
CA THR A 147 -17.32 3.19 8.20
C THR A 147 -18.02 3.95 7.08
N THR A 148 -17.42 3.98 5.89
CA THR A 148 -17.88 4.76 4.74
C THR A 148 -18.19 3.88 3.53
N PHE A 149 -18.25 2.56 3.74
CA PHE A 149 -18.42 1.58 2.69
C PHE A 149 -19.83 1.65 2.11
N ASP A 150 -19.91 1.72 0.79
CA ASP A 150 -21.16 1.69 0.03
C ASP A 150 -21.05 0.65 -1.08
N LYS A 151 -21.88 -0.39 -1.02
CA LYS A 151 -21.91 -1.49 -2.00
C LYS A 151 -22.21 -1.01 -3.41
N ASN A 152 -22.88 0.13 -3.57
CA ASN A 152 -23.18 0.70 -4.88
C ASN A 152 -22.04 1.56 -5.44
N ASN A 153 -21.01 1.83 -4.64
CA ASN A 153 -19.92 2.74 -5.00
C ASN A 153 -18.57 2.25 -4.43
N ILE A 154 -17.93 1.33 -5.14
CA ILE A 154 -16.60 0.81 -4.81
C ILE A 154 -15.53 1.83 -5.21
N ARG A 155 -14.82 2.41 -4.22
CA ARG A 155 -13.89 3.53 -4.46
C ARG A 155 -12.48 3.08 -4.84
N ASP A 156 -12.01 1.98 -4.28
CA ASP A 156 -10.63 1.48 -4.38
C ASP A 156 -10.52 -0.03 -4.07
N ILE A 157 -9.29 -0.55 -4.08
CA ILE A 157 -9.02 -1.97 -3.79
C ILE A 157 -9.49 -2.38 -2.40
N THR A 158 -9.42 -1.48 -1.41
CA THR A 158 -9.86 -1.81 -0.04
C THR A 158 -11.36 -2.04 -0.02
N ASP A 159 -12.16 -1.16 -0.64
CA ASP A 159 -13.61 -1.38 -0.78
C ASP A 159 -13.93 -2.66 -1.57
N SER A 160 -13.20 -2.94 -2.66
CA SER A 160 -13.40 -4.17 -3.44
C SER A 160 -13.14 -5.44 -2.62
N LEU A 161 -12.15 -5.41 -1.72
CA LEU A 161 -11.88 -6.51 -0.79
C LEU A 161 -12.93 -6.61 0.32
N ILE A 162 -13.45 -5.48 0.81
CA ILE A 162 -14.55 -5.44 1.78
C ILE A 162 -15.81 -6.07 1.17
N ASP A 163 -16.20 -5.67 -0.03
CA ASP A 163 -17.36 -6.20 -0.75
C ASP A 163 -17.26 -7.73 -0.93
N HIS A 164 -16.09 -8.22 -1.38
CA HIS A 164 -15.87 -9.65 -1.51
C HIS A 164 -15.95 -10.41 -0.17
N CYS A 165 -15.52 -9.78 0.93
CA CYS A 165 -15.65 -10.35 2.26
C CYS A 165 -17.10 -10.38 2.76
N GLU A 166 -17.93 -9.41 2.40
CA GLU A 166 -19.37 -9.40 2.73
C GLU A 166 -20.15 -10.44 1.92
N ASP A 167 -19.90 -10.53 0.62
CA ASP A 167 -20.55 -11.54 -0.25
C ASP A 167 -20.29 -12.97 0.25
N ARG A 168 -19.05 -13.27 0.66
CA ARG A 168 -18.73 -14.58 1.23
C ARG A 168 -19.42 -14.86 2.56
N LYS A 169 -19.64 -13.84 3.40
CA LYS A 169 -20.41 -14.01 4.66
C LYS A 169 -21.88 -14.29 4.38
N LEU A 170 -22.44 -13.67 3.34
CA LEU A 170 -23.81 -13.93 2.90
C LEU A 170 -23.96 -15.35 2.33
N ASP A 171 -23.00 -15.82 1.53
CA ASP A 171 -22.96 -17.18 1.00
C ASP A 171 -22.81 -18.25 2.10
N GLU A 172 -22.00 -17.98 3.13
CA GLU A 172 -21.87 -18.90 4.27
C GLU A 172 -23.15 -18.92 5.13
N ASN A 173 -23.80 -17.78 5.34
CA ASN A 173 -25.05 -17.71 6.10
C ASN A 173 -26.26 -18.32 5.36
N SER A 174 -26.30 -18.22 4.02
CA SER A 174 -27.36 -18.81 3.20
C SER A 174 -27.21 -20.32 3.01
N ASN A 175 -26.01 -20.87 3.20
CA ASN A 175 -25.77 -22.32 3.24
C ASN A 175 -26.03 -22.97 4.62
N ILE A 176 -26.42 -22.19 5.63
CA ILE A 176 -26.74 -22.66 6.99
C ILE A 176 -28.27 -22.66 7.24
N GLN A 177 -29.08 -22.24 6.27
CA GLN A 177 -30.54 -22.10 6.41
C GLN A 177 -31.32 -23.20 5.69
#